data_AF-A0A5B1R2M9-F1
#
_entry.id   AF-A0A5B1R2M9-F1
#
_cell.length_a   1.000
_cell.length_b   1.000
_cell.length_c   1.000
_cell.angle_alpha   90.00
_cell.angle_beta   90.00
_cell.angle_gamma   90.00
#
_symmetry.space_group_name_H-M   'P 1'
#
loop_
_entity.id
_entity.type
_entity.pdbx_description
1 polymer ?
#
loop_
_entity_poly.entity_id
_entity_poly.type
_entity_poly.pdbx_seq_one_letter_code
_entity_poly.pdbx_strand_id
1 'polypeptide(L)'
;GAFAAAAPRLWNSYRDTVDRVYKELPHLPRNFPQSVFPAAAFNLGPDVTCRAHLDGRNLSYGQCAITALGSYDHTKGGHLYLWELGLIIQFPPGSTILVPSACVTHGNTPIQPGERRASFTQYCAGPLFQWVSYGCRTGTQLHPAAKRASDAAGAARWLEGLALYSQVHELYDDLCTASHS
;
A
#
# COMPACT_ATOMS: atom_id res chain seq x y z
N GLY A 1 -9.72 6.50 8.33
CA GLY A 1 -9.33 6.78 6.93
C GLY A 1 -9.72 5.62 6.03
N ALA A 2 -9.70 5.79 4.70
CA ALA A 2 -10.22 4.80 3.74
C ALA A 2 -9.67 3.37 3.96
N PHE A 3 -8.37 3.23 4.26
CA PHE A 3 -7.77 1.91 4.48
C PHE A 3 -8.30 1.19 5.72
N ALA A 4 -8.38 1.89 6.86
CA ALA A 4 -8.96 1.33 8.08
C ALA A 4 -10.42 0.91 7.91
N ALA A 5 -11.18 1.64 7.08
CA ALA A 5 -12.58 1.33 6.80
C ALA A 5 -12.75 0.13 5.85
N ALA A 6 -11.85 -0.04 4.88
CA ALA A 6 -11.96 -1.08 3.85
C ALA A 6 -11.33 -2.42 4.25
N ALA A 7 -10.27 -2.40 5.06
CA ALA A 7 -9.54 -3.60 5.49
C ALA A 7 -8.99 -3.41 6.92
N PRO A 8 -9.87 -3.35 7.95
CA PRO A 8 -9.49 -3.01 9.32
C PRO A 8 -8.41 -3.91 9.92
N ARG A 9 -8.50 -5.24 9.70
CA ARG A 9 -7.51 -6.20 10.21
C ARG A 9 -6.13 -6.01 9.56
N LEU A 10 -6.08 -5.81 8.25
CA LEU A 10 -4.84 -5.50 7.54
C LEU A 10 -4.28 -4.13 7.97
N TRP A 11 -5.14 -3.14 8.16
CA TRP A 11 -4.75 -1.82 8.66
C TRP A 11 -4.12 -1.90 10.06
N ASN A 12 -4.68 -2.70 10.97
CA ASN A 12 -4.08 -2.96 12.28
C ASN A 12 -2.71 -3.63 12.17
N SER A 13 -2.55 -4.62 11.28
CA SER A 13 -1.24 -5.23 11.02
C SER A 13 -0.20 -4.21 10.54
N TYR A 14 -0.60 -3.26 9.68
CA TYR A 14 0.26 -2.14 9.28
C TYR A 14 0.62 -1.24 10.46
N ARG A 15 -0.38 -0.79 11.23
CA ARG A 15 -0.20 0.06 12.40
C ARG A 15 0.80 -0.57 13.36
N ASP A 16 0.57 -1.80 13.79
CA ASP A 16 1.38 -2.48 14.79
C ASP A 16 2.83 -2.67 14.31
N THR A 17 3.01 -3.03 13.03
CA THR A 17 4.34 -3.16 12.42
C THR A 17 5.07 -1.82 12.37
N VAL A 18 4.40 -0.77 11.88
CA VAL A 18 5.02 0.55 11.71
C VAL A 18 5.29 1.22 13.06
N ASP A 19 4.39 1.08 14.02
CA ASP A 19 4.60 1.53 15.40
C ASP A 19 5.81 0.83 16.03
N ARG A 20 6.01 -0.46 15.77
CA ARG A 20 7.21 -1.19 16.21
C ARG A 20 8.48 -0.64 15.56
N VAL A 21 8.46 -0.32 14.27
CA VAL A 21 9.59 0.32 13.57
C VAL A 21 9.95 1.65 14.24
N TYR A 22 8.98 2.53 14.46
CA TYR A 22 9.24 3.84 15.07
C TYR A 22 9.62 3.75 16.55
N LYS A 23 9.15 2.73 17.28
CA LYS A 23 9.59 2.48 18.66
C LYS A 23 11.07 2.11 18.73
N GLU A 24 11.54 1.28 17.81
CA GLU A 24 12.95 0.82 17.77
C GLU A 24 13.89 1.84 17.11
N LEU A 25 13.35 2.69 16.22
CA LEU A 25 14.09 3.75 15.55
C LEU A 25 13.45 5.12 15.84
N PRO A 26 13.48 5.58 17.11
CA PRO A 26 12.76 6.80 17.54
C PRO A 26 13.31 8.10 16.93
N HIS A 27 14.49 8.04 16.30
CA HIS A 27 15.09 9.16 15.59
C HIS A 27 14.52 9.36 14.16
N LEU A 28 13.76 8.38 13.64
CA LEU A 28 13.14 8.51 12.32
C LEU A 28 11.84 9.33 12.42
N PRO A 29 11.65 10.35 11.56
CA PRO A 29 10.39 11.09 11.52
C PRO A 29 9.28 10.26 10.85
N ARG A 30 8.04 10.45 11.32
CA ARG A 30 6.84 10.04 10.57
C ARG A 30 6.52 11.09 9.52
N ASN A 31 6.25 10.65 8.28
CA ASN A 31 5.80 11.56 7.22
C ASN A 31 4.47 12.23 7.61
N PHE A 32 3.52 11.43 8.11
CA PHE A 32 2.21 11.90 8.55
C PHE A 32 1.82 11.17 9.85
N PRO A 33 1.59 11.88 10.97
CA PRO A 33 1.32 11.24 12.27
C PRO A 33 0.13 10.27 12.27
N GLN A 34 -0.86 10.52 11.42
CA GLN A 34 -2.10 9.73 11.33
C GLN A 34 -2.09 8.69 10.20
N SER A 35 -0.96 8.50 9.51
CA SER A 35 -0.84 7.49 8.45
C SER A 35 -0.11 6.25 8.95
N VAL A 36 -0.64 5.07 8.57
CA VAL A 36 0.05 3.78 8.76
C VAL A 36 1.05 3.48 7.65
N PHE A 37 1.20 4.38 6.67
CA PHE A 37 2.20 4.25 5.63
C PHE A 37 3.48 5.01 6.02
N PRO A 38 4.62 4.32 6.15
CA PRO A 38 5.88 4.96 6.54
C PRO A 38 6.55 5.71 5.38
N ALA A 39 6.08 5.53 4.15
CA ALA A 39 6.62 6.15 2.95
C ALA A 39 5.53 6.80 2.10
N ALA A 40 5.91 7.87 1.41
CA ALA A 40 5.04 8.57 0.48
C ALA A 40 5.85 9.14 -0.69
N ALA A 41 5.21 9.32 -1.84
CA ALA A 41 5.81 10.00 -2.99
C ALA A 41 4.81 10.98 -3.61
N PHE A 42 5.33 12.16 -3.94
CA PHE A 42 4.63 13.17 -4.72
C PHE A 42 5.13 13.11 -6.15
N ASN A 43 4.31 12.60 -7.05
CA ASN A 43 4.61 12.59 -8.47
C ASN A 43 4.12 13.91 -9.05
N LEU A 44 5.05 14.87 -9.15
CA LEU A 44 4.78 16.24 -9.56
C LEU A 44 5.25 16.44 -11.01
N GLY A 45 4.35 16.96 -11.84
CA GLY A 45 4.58 17.35 -13.24
C GLY A 45 3.32 18.04 -13.76
N PRO A 46 3.34 18.70 -14.93
CA PRO A 46 2.08 19.10 -15.53
C PRO A 46 1.32 17.86 -16.01
N ASP A 47 1.98 16.83 -16.52
CA ASP A 47 1.31 15.68 -17.15
C ASP A 47 1.93 14.34 -16.70
N VAL A 48 1.69 13.97 -15.44
CA VAL A 48 2.24 12.75 -14.86
C VAL A 48 1.53 11.53 -15.40
N THR A 49 2.19 10.85 -16.34
CA THR A 49 1.83 9.53 -16.82
C THR A 49 2.72 8.46 -16.21
N CYS A 50 2.11 7.33 -15.82
CA CYS A 50 2.86 6.19 -15.32
C CYS A 50 2.65 4.98 -16.23
N ARG A 51 3.76 4.44 -16.75
CA ARG A 51 3.76 3.21 -17.54
C ARG A 51 3.45 2.01 -16.64
N ALA A 52 3.04 0.92 -17.27
CA ALA A 52 2.67 -0.30 -16.57
C ALA A 52 3.85 -0.80 -15.74
N HIS A 53 3.65 -0.93 -14.42
CA HIS A 53 4.67 -1.40 -13.50
C HIS A 53 4.06 -2.07 -12.27
N LEU A 54 4.94 -2.76 -11.53
CA LEU A 54 4.67 -3.30 -10.21
C LEU A 54 5.56 -2.59 -9.20
N ASP A 55 5.01 -2.28 -8.04
CA ASP A 55 5.81 -1.87 -6.88
C ASP A 55 6.28 -3.11 -6.11
N GLY A 56 7.09 -3.96 -6.75
CA GLY A 56 7.47 -5.28 -6.21
C GLY A 56 8.25 -5.25 -4.88
N ARG A 57 8.60 -4.07 -4.37
CA ARG A 57 9.22 -3.88 -3.03
C ARG A 57 8.21 -3.60 -1.92
N ASN A 58 6.97 -3.26 -2.27
CA ASN A 58 5.90 -3.06 -1.31
C ASN A 58 5.44 -4.41 -0.74
N LEU A 59 4.68 -4.36 0.37
CA LEU A 59 4.11 -5.56 0.97
C LEU A 59 3.21 -6.27 -0.06
N SER A 60 3.48 -7.56 -0.31
CA SER A 60 2.83 -8.32 -1.39
C SER A 60 1.31 -8.42 -1.24
N TYR A 61 0.83 -8.73 -0.04
CA TYR A 61 -0.61 -8.73 0.29
C TYR A 61 -1.11 -7.34 0.74
N GLY A 62 -0.27 -6.32 0.64
CA GLY A 62 -0.52 -4.99 1.14
C GLY A 62 -1.40 -4.13 0.24
N GLN A 63 -1.73 -2.94 0.73
CA GLN A 63 -2.35 -1.87 -0.03
C GLN A 63 -1.40 -0.68 -0.16
N CYS A 64 -1.52 0.05 -1.26
CA CYS A 64 -0.95 1.38 -1.44
C CYS A 64 -2.08 2.36 -1.76
N ALA A 65 -2.02 3.55 -1.16
CA ALA A 65 -2.98 4.60 -1.43
C ALA A 65 -2.44 5.50 -2.55
N ILE A 66 -3.23 5.70 -3.60
CA ILE A 66 -2.94 6.63 -4.68
C ILE A 66 -4.04 7.68 -4.67
N THR A 67 -3.68 8.96 -4.55
CA THR A 67 -4.57 10.10 -4.69
C THR A 67 -4.25 10.83 -5.99
N ALA A 68 -5.23 10.92 -6.88
CA ALA A 68 -5.12 11.73 -8.09
C ALA A 68 -5.21 13.22 -7.74
N LEU A 69 -4.35 14.03 -8.34
CA LEU A 69 -4.31 15.48 -8.15
C LEU A 69 -4.27 16.19 -9.51
N GLY A 70 -4.59 17.48 -9.52
CA GLY A 70 -4.54 18.32 -10.70
C GLY A 70 -5.92 18.74 -11.20
N SER A 71 -5.98 19.11 -12.48
CA SER A 71 -7.17 19.61 -13.17
C SER A 71 -7.19 18.99 -14.57
N TYR A 72 -7.99 17.95 -14.73
CA TYR A 72 -8.20 17.24 -16.00
C TYR A 72 -9.61 16.65 -16.07
N ASP A 73 -10.11 16.45 -17.28
CA ASP A 73 -11.35 15.75 -17.59
C ASP A 73 -11.12 14.23 -17.44
N HIS A 74 -11.38 13.72 -16.24
CA HIS A 74 -11.24 12.30 -15.89
C HIS A 74 -12.14 11.34 -16.68
N THR A 75 -13.04 11.85 -17.53
CA THR A 75 -13.84 11.03 -18.45
C THR A 75 -13.14 10.82 -19.80
N LYS A 76 -12.09 11.61 -20.09
CA LYS A 76 -11.33 11.60 -21.35
C LYS A 76 -9.87 11.16 -21.19
N GLY A 77 -9.37 11.02 -19.97
CA GLY A 77 -7.97 10.70 -19.72
C GLY A 77 -7.62 10.56 -18.25
N GLY A 78 -6.36 10.27 -17.96
CA GLY A 78 -5.87 10.06 -16.60
C GLY A 78 -6.45 8.82 -15.89
N HIS A 79 -7.07 7.90 -16.63
CA HIS A 79 -7.68 6.68 -16.09
C HIS A 79 -6.61 5.79 -15.47
N LEU A 80 -6.92 5.13 -14.35
CA LEU A 80 -6.08 4.10 -13.78
C LEU A 80 -6.38 2.78 -14.49
N TYR A 81 -5.36 2.05 -14.92
CA TYR A 81 -5.53 0.67 -15.38
C TYR A 81 -4.90 -0.31 -14.39
N LEU A 82 -5.56 -1.45 -14.20
CA LEU A 82 -5.16 -2.57 -13.36
C LEU A 82 -5.15 -3.83 -14.24
N TRP A 83 -3.96 -4.24 -14.67
CA TRP A 83 -3.79 -5.13 -15.81
C TRP A 83 -4.33 -6.55 -15.56
N GLU A 84 -3.91 -7.19 -14.48
CA GLU A 84 -4.31 -8.55 -14.12
C GLU A 84 -5.80 -8.63 -13.76
N LEU A 85 -6.42 -7.51 -13.40
CA LEU A 85 -7.86 -7.43 -13.14
C LEU A 85 -8.68 -7.11 -14.39
N GLY A 86 -8.05 -6.76 -15.51
CA GLY A 86 -8.73 -6.35 -16.74
C GLY A 86 -9.56 -5.06 -16.57
N LEU A 87 -9.18 -4.18 -15.65
CA LEU A 87 -9.94 -2.98 -15.30
C LEU A 87 -9.28 -1.70 -15.82
N ILE A 88 -10.09 -0.80 -16.36
CA ILE A 88 -9.77 0.61 -16.59
C ILE A 88 -10.79 1.44 -15.83
N ILE A 89 -10.32 2.29 -14.93
CA ILE A 89 -11.12 3.02 -13.96
C ILE A 89 -10.95 4.50 -14.24
N GLN A 90 -12.06 5.20 -14.50
CA GLN A 90 -12.06 6.67 -14.48
C GLN A 90 -11.62 7.13 -13.09
N PHE A 91 -10.58 7.94 -13.04
CA PHE A 91 -9.93 8.30 -11.78
C PHE A 91 -9.95 9.82 -11.61
N PRO A 92 -10.97 10.40 -10.94
CA PRO A 92 -11.13 11.85 -10.80
C PRO A 92 -10.01 12.51 -9.98
N PRO A 93 -9.60 13.76 -10.29
CA PRO A 93 -8.79 14.56 -9.38
C PRO A 93 -9.45 14.68 -7.99
N GLY A 94 -8.66 14.58 -6.93
CA GLY A 94 -9.12 14.60 -5.54
C GLY A 94 -9.61 13.25 -5.00
N SER A 95 -9.74 12.23 -5.85
CA SER A 95 -10.11 10.89 -5.41
C SER A 95 -8.90 10.06 -4.99
N THR A 96 -9.13 9.10 -4.08
CA THR A 96 -8.12 8.15 -3.61
C THR A 96 -8.58 6.73 -3.87
N ILE A 97 -7.65 5.88 -4.32
CA ILE A 97 -7.86 4.44 -4.48
C ILE A 97 -6.79 3.66 -3.70
N LEU A 98 -7.20 2.52 -3.15
CA LEU A 98 -6.30 1.55 -2.54
C LEU A 98 -6.05 0.43 -3.56
N VAL A 99 -4.78 0.13 -3.83
CA VAL A 99 -4.39 -0.92 -4.79
C VAL A 99 -3.35 -1.88 -4.19
N PRO A 100 -3.42 -3.18 -4.51
CA PRO A 100 -2.36 -4.14 -4.18
C PRO A 100 -1.17 -3.99 -5.14
N SER A 101 -0.46 -2.87 -5.05
CA SER A 101 0.50 -2.43 -6.08
C SER A 101 1.72 -3.35 -6.27
N ALA A 102 1.99 -4.23 -5.31
CA ALA A 102 3.03 -5.26 -5.41
C ALA A 102 2.60 -6.49 -6.23
N CYS A 103 1.29 -6.71 -6.43
CA CYS A 103 0.73 -7.87 -7.11
C CYS A 103 -0.05 -7.55 -8.39
N VAL A 104 -0.49 -6.29 -8.56
CA VAL A 104 -1.26 -5.86 -9.74
C VAL A 104 -0.50 -4.79 -10.48
N THR A 105 -0.14 -5.12 -11.72
CA THR A 105 0.49 -4.21 -12.67
C THR A 105 -0.48 -3.08 -12.95
N HIS A 106 0.01 -1.86 -12.75
CA HIS A 106 -0.84 -0.68 -12.84
C HIS A 106 -0.10 0.51 -13.43
N GLY A 107 -0.88 1.51 -13.79
CA GLY A 107 -0.40 2.78 -14.32
C GLY A 107 -1.59 3.64 -14.70
N ASN A 108 -1.35 4.70 -15.46
CA ASN A 108 -2.44 5.58 -15.88
C ASN A 108 -2.30 6.03 -17.34
N THR A 109 -3.44 6.33 -17.95
CA THR A 109 -3.51 6.82 -19.32
C THR A 109 -3.09 8.30 -19.37
N PRO A 110 -2.64 8.80 -20.54
CA PRO A 110 -2.46 10.23 -20.75
C PRO A 110 -3.73 11.05 -20.50
N ILE A 111 -3.55 12.35 -20.24
CA ILE A 111 -4.62 13.36 -20.21
C ILE A 111 -4.65 14.14 -21.53
N GLN A 112 -5.60 15.07 -21.68
CA GLN A 112 -5.71 15.92 -22.87
C GLN A 112 -4.68 17.06 -22.86
N PRO A 113 -4.29 17.58 -24.05
CA PRO A 113 -3.40 18.74 -24.13
C PRO A 113 -3.90 19.94 -23.33
N GLY A 114 -3.02 20.53 -22.51
CA GLY A 114 -3.32 21.70 -21.68
C GLY A 114 -3.90 21.37 -20.30
N GLU A 115 -4.25 20.11 -20.03
CA GLU A 115 -4.67 19.65 -18.72
C GLU A 115 -3.46 19.44 -17.78
N ARG A 116 -3.75 19.26 -16.49
CA ARG A 116 -2.71 18.97 -15.50
C ARG A 116 -3.04 17.77 -14.62
N ARG A 117 -2.10 16.84 -14.47
CA ARG A 117 -2.22 15.68 -13.58
C ARG A 117 -0.95 15.48 -12.75
N ALA A 118 -1.16 15.30 -11.46
CA ALA A 118 -0.17 14.88 -10.48
C ALA A 118 -0.75 13.74 -9.62
N SER A 119 0.07 13.14 -8.76
CA SER A 119 -0.45 12.21 -7.76
C SER A 119 0.33 12.26 -6.46
N PHE A 120 -0.36 11.90 -5.39
CA PHE A 120 0.22 11.64 -4.09
C PHE A 120 0.02 10.17 -3.76
N THR A 121 1.10 9.47 -3.43
CA THR A 121 1.06 8.04 -3.12
C THR A 121 1.59 7.79 -1.73
N GLN A 122 1.02 6.81 -1.04
CA GLN A 122 1.48 6.33 0.26
C GLN A 122 1.57 4.80 0.22
N TYR A 123 2.67 4.25 0.72
CA TYR A 123 3.00 2.83 0.58
C TYR A 123 3.85 2.34 1.75
N CYS A 124 3.98 1.01 1.85
CA CYS A 124 4.81 0.37 2.87
C CYS A 124 5.64 -0.75 2.24
N ALA A 125 6.95 -0.70 2.48
CA ALA A 125 7.89 -1.70 1.98
C ALA A 125 7.72 -3.03 2.72
N GLY A 126 7.59 -4.13 1.97
CA GLY A 126 7.49 -5.48 2.54
C GLY A 126 8.67 -5.85 3.48
N PRO A 127 9.92 -5.45 3.17
CA PRO A 127 11.05 -5.68 4.07
C PRO A 127 10.91 -5.09 5.49
N LEU A 128 10.06 -4.07 5.71
CA LEU A 128 9.80 -3.58 7.07
C LEU A 128 9.06 -4.61 7.93
N PHE A 129 8.08 -5.30 7.35
CA PHE A 129 7.37 -6.41 8.00
C PHE A 129 8.31 -7.57 8.30
N GLN A 130 9.20 -7.90 7.36
CA GLN A 130 10.23 -8.91 7.58
C GLN A 130 11.16 -8.52 8.73
N TRP A 131 11.66 -7.29 8.72
CA TRP A 131 12.55 -6.78 9.77
C TRP A 131 11.90 -6.85 11.16
N VAL A 132 10.63 -6.48 11.29
CA VAL A 132 9.87 -6.64 12.54
C VAL A 132 9.73 -8.12 12.92
N SER A 133 9.36 -8.99 11.97
CA SER A 133 9.24 -10.45 12.22
C SER A 133 10.56 -11.10 12.65
N TYR A 134 11.69 -10.50 12.30
CA TYR A 134 13.04 -10.94 12.66
C TYR A 134 13.46 -10.45 14.06
N GLY A 135 12.55 -9.84 14.80
CA GLY A 135 12.84 -9.19 16.07
C GLY A 135 13.64 -7.92 15.87
N CYS A 136 13.27 -7.11 14.88
CA CYS A 136 13.88 -5.81 14.59
C CYS A 136 15.35 -5.94 14.14
N ARG A 137 15.62 -6.92 13.28
CA ARG A 137 16.94 -7.26 12.75
C ARG A 137 16.89 -7.47 11.24
N THR A 138 17.99 -7.20 10.56
CA THR A 138 18.12 -7.53 9.14
C THR A 138 18.22 -9.05 8.96
N GLY A 139 17.90 -9.53 7.76
CA GLY A 139 18.03 -10.96 7.46
C GLY A 139 19.47 -11.50 7.61
N THR A 140 20.50 -10.65 7.49
CA THR A 140 21.91 -11.03 7.67
C THR A 140 22.32 -11.20 9.13
N GLN A 141 21.55 -10.64 10.06
CA GLN A 141 21.76 -10.78 11.51
C GLN A 141 21.07 -12.04 12.08
N LEU A 142 20.30 -12.76 11.27
CA LEU A 142 19.66 -14.00 11.68
C LEU A 142 20.62 -15.19 11.58
N HIS A 143 20.40 -16.18 12.45
CA HIS A 143 21.02 -17.49 12.27
C HIS A 143 20.60 -18.08 10.89
N PRO A 144 21.53 -18.69 10.11
CA PRO A 144 21.21 -19.17 8.76
C PRO A 144 20.01 -20.13 8.69
N ALA A 145 19.82 -20.99 9.69
CA ALA A 145 18.66 -21.87 9.75
C ALA A 145 17.34 -21.10 9.92
N ALA A 146 17.32 -20.06 10.76
CA ALA A 146 16.14 -19.22 10.95
C ALA A 146 15.81 -18.41 9.69
N LYS A 147 16.83 -17.88 9.00
CA LYS A 147 16.63 -17.18 7.71
C LYS A 147 16.04 -18.12 6.66
N ARG A 148 16.57 -19.34 6.50
CA ARG A 148 16.04 -20.34 5.57
C ARG A 148 14.60 -20.74 5.89
N ALA A 149 14.28 -20.95 7.17
CA ALA A 149 12.92 -21.26 7.61
C ALA A 149 11.96 -20.11 7.28
N SER A 150 12.37 -18.86 7.51
CA SER A 150 11.60 -17.69 7.09
C SER A 150 11.40 -17.68 5.57
N ASP A 151 12.45 -17.85 4.77
CA ASP A 151 12.32 -17.79 3.31
C ASP A 151 11.37 -18.87 2.78
N ALA A 152 11.44 -20.08 3.31
CA ALA A 152 10.55 -21.19 2.96
C ALA A 152 9.08 -20.92 3.33
N ALA A 153 8.81 -20.13 4.37
CA ALA A 153 7.46 -19.77 4.80
C ALA A 153 6.82 -18.65 3.97
N GLY A 154 7.44 -18.19 2.88
CA GLY A 154 6.95 -17.07 2.06
C GLY A 154 5.53 -17.24 1.53
N ALA A 155 5.20 -18.43 1.01
CA ALA A 155 3.85 -18.71 0.50
C ALA A 155 2.80 -18.73 1.62
N ALA A 156 3.12 -19.35 2.76
CA ALA A 156 2.25 -19.37 3.93
C ALA A 156 1.98 -17.95 4.45
N ARG A 157 3.04 -17.12 4.60
CA ARG A 157 2.91 -15.72 4.99
C ARG A 157 2.03 -14.91 4.04
N TRP A 158 2.11 -15.19 2.74
CA TRP A 158 1.25 -14.50 1.78
C TRP A 158 -0.23 -14.87 1.97
N LEU A 159 -0.53 -16.16 2.17
CA LEU A 159 -1.90 -16.62 2.47
C LEU A 159 -2.42 -16.07 3.81
N GLU A 160 -1.58 -16.05 4.84
CA GLU A 160 -1.89 -15.42 6.13
C GLU A 160 -2.19 -13.93 5.97
N GLY A 161 -1.41 -13.23 5.14
CA GLY A 161 -1.65 -11.82 4.82
C GLY A 161 -2.95 -11.57 4.05
N LEU A 162 -3.31 -12.46 3.12
CA LEU A 162 -4.60 -12.41 2.44
C LEU A 162 -5.78 -12.65 3.38
N ALA A 163 -5.61 -13.50 4.40
CA ALA A 163 -6.64 -13.75 5.41
C ALA A 163 -6.90 -12.54 6.35
N LEU A 164 -6.12 -11.45 6.21
CA LEU A 164 -6.37 -10.17 6.88
C LEU A 164 -7.38 -9.28 6.14
N TYR A 165 -7.77 -9.63 4.91
CA TYR A 165 -8.88 -8.95 4.25
C TYR A 165 -10.20 -9.48 4.81
N SER A 166 -11.06 -8.56 5.22
CA SER A 166 -12.40 -8.91 5.68
C SER A 166 -13.23 -9.47 4.52
N GLN A 167 -13.98 -10.53 4.77
CA GLN A 167 -15.08 -10.88 3.87
C GLN A 167 -16.21 -9.86 4.02
N VAL A 168 -17.03 -9.69 2.99
CA VAL A 168 -18.11 -8.69 2.98
C VAL A 168 -19.04 -8.81 4.20
N HIS A 169 -19.34 -10.05 4.62
CA HIS A 169 -20.22 -10.30 5.76
C HIS A 169 -19.55 -10.13 7.13
N GLU A 170 -18.20 -10.12 7.19
CA GLU A 170 -17.42 -9.95 8.42
C GLU A 170 -17.02 -8.49 8.67
N LEU A 171 -17.09 -7.65 7.63
CA LEU A 171 -16.55 -6.29 7.66
C LEU A 171 -17.12 -5.43 8.80
N TYR A 172 -18.41 -5.54 9.08
CA TYR A 172 -19.04 -4.78 10.17
C TYR A 172 -18.44 -5.15 11.54
N ASP A 173 -18.34 -6.45 11.82
CA ASP A 173 -17.82 -6.96 13.10
C ASP A 173 -16.33 -6.63 13.27
N ASP A 174 -15.55 -6.74 12.18
CA ASP A 174 -14.14 -6.36 12.17
C ASP A 174 -13.93 -4.87 12.46
N LEU A 175 -14.80 -3.99 11.95
CA LEU A 175 -14.76 -2.55 12.23
C LEU A 175 -15.09 -2.23 13.69
N CYS A 176 -16.11 -2.90 14.24
CA CYS A 176 -16.46 -2.79 15.66
C CYS A 176 -15.30 -3.22 16.56
N THR A 177 -14.61 -4.31 16.21
CA THR A 177 -13.46 -4.79 16.98
C THR A 177 -12.26 -3.83 16.89
N ALA A 178 -11.95 -3.32 15.69
CA ALA A 178 -10.82 -2.42 15.47
C ALA A 178 -10.96 -1.03 16.12
N SER A 179 -12.18 -0.59 16.39
CA SER A 179 -12.46 0.71 17.04
C SER A 179 -12.27 0.70 18.56
N HIS A 180 -12.09 -0.48 19.17
CA HIS A 180 -11.89 -0.65 20.61
C HIS A 180 -10.43 -0.98 20.99
N SER A 181 -9.50 -0.98 20.02
CA SER A 181 -8.08 -1.35 20.19
C SER A 181 -7.11 -0.23 19.83
#